data_AF-A0A6A5BMN0-F1
#
_entry.id   AF-A0A6A5BMN0-F1
#
_cell.length_a   1.000
_cell.length_b   1.000
_cell.length_c   1.000
_cell.angle_alpha   90.00
_cell.angle_beta   90.00
_cell.angle_gamma   90.00
#
_symmetry.space_group_name_H-M   'P 1'
#
loop_
_entity.id
_entity.type
_entity.pdbx_description
1 polymer ?
#
loop_
_entity_poly.entity_id
_entity_poly.type
_entity_poly.pdbx_seq_one_letter_code
_entity_poly.pdbx_strand_id
1 'polypeptide(L)'
;MSPQATTTTTISPSTSPEKLDKNLQLAREEEEWLKKKPKFLTCKEALDRIMWDQDLTDAYTHLSMVYKDRFEGDTLISYEEFMNSDLAEELPQHRIQQLIYRDQFVFWDKRNRIDMLSNGKLREFIMECLRQEQVIEEEQAQEFTTILQQPPSSSATSSKPKKQNKKNKKIMKEFVRAQDANEKGLKSEEEDELERYMEEYDEEYSRYLYQ
;
A
#
# COMPACT_ATOMS: atom_id res chain seq x y z
N MET A 1 36.17 -54.86 46.75
CA MET A 1 36.12 -53.85 45.67
C MET A 1 35.63 -54.52 44.41
N SER A 2 34.86 -53.77 43.63
CA SER A 2 33.94 -54.17 42.56
C SER A 2 34.48 -55.10 41.47
N PRO A 3 33.61 -55.90 40.83
CA PRO A 3 33.89 -56.64 39.61
C PRO A 3 33.56 -55.78 38.37
N GLN A 4 34.26 -55.94 37.24
CA GLN A 4 33.69 -55.60 35.93
C GLN A 4 34.12 -56.63 34.87
N ALA A 5 33.09 -57.22 34.27
CA ALA A 5 33.15 -58.19 33.20
C ALA A 5 33.40 -57.49 31.86
N THR A 6 34.24 -58.09 31.03
CA THR A 6 34.40 -57.76 29.61
C THR A 6 33.35 -58.54 28.81
N THR A 7 32.28 -57.87 28.37
CA THR A 7 31.37 -58.41 27.37
C THR A 7 31.61 -57.73 26.03
N THR A 8 32.20 -58.50 25.12
CA THR A 8 32.25 -58.25 23.68
C THR A 8 30.82 -58.28 23.12
N THR A 9 30.25 -57.12 22.77
CA THR A 9 28.99 -57.07 22.02
C THR A 9 29.30 -57.05 20.54
N THR A 10 29.15 -58.24 19.97
CA THR A 10 29.07 -58.58 18.55
C THR A 10 28.12 -57.65 17.80
N ILE A 11 28.66 -57.00 16.77
CA ILE A 11 27.93 -56.43 15.65
C ILE A 11 27.40 -57.61 14.83
N SER A 12 26.09 -57.78 14.79
CA SER A 12 25.43 -58.65 13.80
C SER A 12 24.42 -57.81 13.01
N PRO A 13 24.54 -57.75 11.67
CA PRO A 13 23.55 -57.17 10.80
C PRO A 13 22.47 -58.21 10.51
N SER A 14 21.21 -57.92 10.84
CA SER A 14 20.08 -58.70 10.34
C SER A 14 18.97 -57.78 9.83
N THR A 15 19.03 -57.62 8.52
CA THR A 15 18.00 -57.28 7.55
C THR A 15 16.55 -57.40 8.02
N SER A 16 15.81 -56.30 7.92
CA SER A 16 14.38 -56.27 7.60
C SER A 16 14.12 -54.98 6.80
N PRO A 17 14.15 -55.03 5.45
CA PRO A 17 14.28 -53.84 4.61
C PRO A 17 12.94 -53.23 4.15
N GLU A 18 11.80 -53.59 4.74
CA GLU A 18 10.49 -53.35 4.10
C GLU A 18 9.63 -52.25 4.75
N LYS A 19 10.08 -51.63 5.85
CA LYS A 19 9.29 -50.58 6.55
C LYS A 19 9.92 -49.18 6.52
N LEU A 20 11.12 -49.03 5.96
CA LEU A 20 11.79 -47.73 5.81
C LEU A 20 11.33 -46.97 4.55
N ASP A 21 10.79 -47.68 3.56
CA ASP A 21 10.51 -47.15 2.21
C ASP A 21 9.27 -46.26 2.16
N LYS A 22 8.25 -46.54 2.99
CA LYS A 22 6.99 -45.76 2.98
C LYS A 22 7.18 -44.31 3.44
N ASN A 23 8.02 -44.08 4.45
CA ASN A 23 8.31 -42.73 4.92
C ASN A 23 9.14 -41.92 3.91
N LEU A 24 10.08 -42.58 3.22
CA LEU A 24 10.85 -41.95 2.14
C LEU A 24 10.00 -41.64 0.91
N GLN A 25 9.06 -42.54 0.56
CA GLN A 25 8.11 -42.34 -0.53
C GLN A 25 7.14 -41.20 -0.20
N LEU A 26 6.59 -41.15 1.02
CA LEU A 26 5.76 -40.04 1.49
C LEU A 26 6.52 -38.71 1.45
N ALA A 27 7.78 -38.67 1.89
CA ALA A 27 8.60 -37.46 1.84
C ALA A 27 8.90 -37.01 0.40
N ARG A 28 9.15 -37.95 -0.53
CA ARG A 28 9.37 -37.64 -1.95
C ARG A 28 8.10 -37.18 -2.64
N GLU A 29 6.97 -37.83 -2.36
CA GLU A 29 5.64 -37.40 -2.84
C GLU A 29 5.26 -36.03 -2.28
N GLU A 30 5.57 -35.75 -1.01
CA GLU A 30 5.40 -34.44 -0.38
C GLU A 30 6.27 -33.38 -1.05
N GLU A 31 7.55 -33.65 -1.32
CA GLU A 31 8.43 -32.74 -2.06
C GLU A 31 7.95 -32.49 -3.50
N GLU A 32 7.49 -33.53 -4.21
CA GLU A 32 6.94 -33.38 -5.55
C GLU A 32 5.60 -32.64 -5.56
N TRP A 33 4.80 -32.79 -4.50
CA TRP A 33 3.54 -32.07 -4.33
C TRP A 33 3.78 -30.60 -3.95
N LEU A 34 4.76 -30.32 -3.08
CA LEU A 34 5.24 -28.99 -2.73
C LEU A 34 5.81 -28.24 -3.95
N LYS A 35 6.43 -28.95 -4.90
CA LYS A 35 6.87 -28.36 -6.18
C LYS A 35 5.73 -27.96 -7.12
N LYS A 36 4.55 -28.56 -6.97
CA LYS A 36 3.41 -28.37 -7.90
C LYS A 36 2.46 -27.23 -7.48
N LYS A 37 2.49 -26.78 -6.22
CA LYS A 37 1.66 -25.68 -5.76
C LYS A 37 2.53 -24.53 -5.29
N PRO A 38 2.29 -23.29 -5.77
CA PRO A 38 2.95 -22.14 -5.18
C PRO A 38 2.60 -22.11 -3.69
N LYS A 39 3.64 -22.09 -2.85
CA LYS A 39 3.49 -22.01 -1.40
C LYS A 39 2.76 -20.70 -1.09
N PHE A 40 1.68 -20.78 -0.31
CA PHE A 40 0.99 -19.60 0.19
C PHE A 40 1.95 -18.82 1.10
N LEU A 41 2.21 -17.55 0.78
CA LEU A 41 3.10 -16.72 1.58
C LEU A 41 2.48 -16.42 2.94
N THR A 42 3.32 -16.46 3.97
CA THR A 42 2.99 -15.88 5.27
C THR A 42 2.87 -14.36 5.16
N CYS A 43 2.17 -13.73 6.10
CA CYS A 43 2.05 -12.26 6.11
C CYS A 43 3.42 -11.58 6.13
N LYS A 44 4.39 -12.15 6.85
CA LYS A 44 5.76 -11.65 6.87
C LYS A 44 6.39 -11.68 5.49
N GLU A 45 6.39 -12.85 4.85
CA GLU A 45 6.94 -13.02 3.50
C GLU A 45 6.22 -12.11 2.49
N ALA A 46 4.91 -11.90 2.64
CA ALA A 46 4.13 -11.00 1.81
C ALA A 46 4.56 -9.52 1.97
N LEU A 47 4.67 -9.04 3.20
CA LEU A 47 5.14 -7.68 3.50
C LEU A 47 6.59 -7.46 3.03
N ASP A 48 7.49 -8.38 3.36
CA ASP A 48 8.89 -8.33 2.92
C ASP A 48 8.98 -8.23 1.38
N ARG A 49 8.13 -9.01 0.66
CA ARG A 49 8.08 -9.01 -0.79
C ARG A 49 7.64 -7.66 -1.36
N ILE A 50 6.61 -7.04 -0.78
CA ILE A 50 6.08 -5.74 -1.21
C ILE A 50 7.09 -4.63 -0.95
N MET A 51 7.73 -4.64 0.22
CA MET A 51 8.72 -3.64 0.61
C MET A 51 9.96 -3.64 -0.30
N TRP A 52 10.35 -4.80 -0.82
CA TRP A 52 11.60 -4.94 -1.57
C TRP A 52 11.41 -4.93 -3.09
N ASP A 53 10.19 -5.16 -3.59
CA ASP A 53 9.93 -5.09 -5.03
C ASP A 53 9.71 -3.65 -5.48
N GLN A 54 10.56 -3.19 -6.39
CA GLN A 54 10.39 -1.89 -7.03
C GLN A 54 9.10 -1.85 -7.87
N ASP A 55 8.70 -2.98 -8.46
CA ASP A 55 7.47 -3.06 -9.25
C ASP A 55 6.20 -3.02 -8.39
N LEU A 56 6.32 -3.14 -7.06
CA LEU A 56 5.20 -3.09 -6.10
C LEU A 56 5.26 -1.86 -5.18
N THR A 57 6.09 -0.85 -5.51
CA THR A 57 6.23 0.34 -4.68
C THR A 57 4.90 1.10 -4.52
N ASP A 58 4.12 1.21 -5.58
CA ASP A 58 2.78 1.83 -5.50
C ASP A 58 1.82 1.02 -4.60
N ALA A 59 1.95 -0.31 -4.58
CA ALA A 59 1.22 -1.17 -3.65
C ALA A 59 1.61 -0.91 -2.18
N TYR A 60 2.90 -0.68 -1.93
CA TYR A 60 3.45 -0.39 -0.62
C TYR A 60 2.96 0.97 -0.09
N THR A 61 3.00 2.01 -0.94
CA THR A 61 2.59 3.37 -0.56
C THR A 61 1.09 3.45 -0.26
N HIS A 62 0.27 2.66 -0.94
CA HIS A 62 -1.18 2.61 -0.73
C HIS A 62 -1.64 1.33 -0.01
N LEU A 63 -0.77 0.79 0.85
CA LEU A 63 -1.04 -0.43 1.58
C LEU A 63 -1.93 -0.13 2.80
N SER A 64 -2.98 -0.92 2.94
CA SER A 64 -3.78 -1.02 4.14
C SER A 64 -3.86 -2.48 4.59
N MET A 65 -4.13 -2.71 5.86
CA MET A 65 -4.24 -4.05 6.40
C MET A 65 -5.41 -4.20 7.34
N VAL A 66 -5.99 -5.40 7.33
CA VAL A 66 -6.96 -5.80 8.35
C VAL A 66 -6.25 -6.71 9.34
N TYR A 67 -6.26 -6.35 10.61
CA TYR A 67 -5.72 -7.17 11.69
C TYR A 67 -6.80 -7.52 12.71
N LYS A 68 -6.56 -8.61 13.44
CA LYS A 68 -7.48 -9.08 14.47
C LYS A 68 -7.12 -8.47 15.82
N ASP A 69 -7.80 -7.40 16.19
CA ASP A 69 -7.71 -6.75 17.49
C ASP A 69 -8.22 -7.64 18.65
N ARG A 70 -7.74 -7.43 19.88
CA ARG A 70 -8.13 -8.24 21.05
C ARG A 70 -9.50 -7.82 21.59
N PHE A 71 -9.88 -6.58 21.38
CA PHE A 71 -11.08 -5.97 21.95
C PHE A 71 -12.12 -5.68 20.85
N GLU A 72 -11.68 -5.17 19.70
CA GLU A 72 -12.58 -4.64 18.67
C GLU A 72 -12.86 -5.62 17.52
N GLY A 73 -12.11 -6.72 17.42
CA GLY A 73 -12.29 -7.70 16.35
C GLY A 73 -11.45 -7.37 15.11
N ASP A 74 -12.02 -7.42 13.92
CA ASP A 74 -11.26 -7.14 12.69
C ASP A 74 -11.21 -5.60 12.46
N THR A 75 -10.02 -5.02 12.53
CA THR A 75 -9.78 -3.58 12.40
C THR A 75 -8.97 -3.29 11.14
N LEU A 76 -9.38 -2.27 10.37
CA LEU A 76 -8.66 -1.74 9.21
C LEU A 76 -7.74 -0.60 9.65
N ILE A 77 -6.50 -0.61 9.17
CA ILE A 77 -5.52 0.46 9.40
C ILE A 77 -4.66 0.62 8.14
N SER A 78 -4.24 1.85 7.83
CA SER A 78 -3.26 2.05 6.77
C SER A 78 -1.88 1.57 7.24
N TYR A 79 -1.01 1.20 6.30
CA TYR A 79 0.35 0.78 6.65
C TYR A 79 1.17 1.92 7.25
N GLU A 80 0.95 3.15 6.76
CA GLU A 80 1.58 4.35 7.30
C GLU A 80 1.16 4.61 8.76
N GLU A 81 -0.15 4.59 9.04
CA GLU A 81 -0.67 4.72 10.41
C GLU A 81 -0.14 3.60 11.32
N PHE A 82 -0.08 2.37 10.81
CA PHE A 82 0.47 1.24 11.54
C PHE A 82 1.92 1.49 11.95
N MET A 83 2.78 1.92 11.01
CA MET A 83 4.20 2.18 11.27
C MET A 83 4.44 3.37 12.20
N ASN A 84 3.55 4.37 12.20
CA ASN A 84 3.62 5.55 13.05
C ASN A 84 2.99 5.35 14.44
N SER A 85 2.47 4.16 14.74
CA SER A 85 1.79 3.86 15.99
C SER A 85 2.57 2.87 16.85
N ASP A 86 2.32 2.87 18.16
CA ASP A 86 2.84 1.85 19.09
C ASP A 86 2.38 0.42 18.71
N LEU A 87 1.35 0.32 17.88
CA LEU A 87 0.83 -0.94 17.37
C LEU A 87 1.87 -1.70 16.53
N ALA A 88 2.83 -1.02 15.89
CA ALA A 88 3.90 -1.68 15.14
C ALA A 88 4.74 -2.63 16.02
N GLU A 89 4.97 -2.25 17.27
CA GLU A 89 5.70 -3.05 18.25
C GLU A 89 4.80 -4.09 18.92
N GLU A 90 3.54 -3.74 19.18
CA GLU A 90 2.61 -4.56 19.95
C GLU A 90 1.79 -5.56 19.13
N LEU A 91 1.73 -5.42 17.80
CA LEU A 91 0.93 -6.25 16.92
C LEU A 91 1.80 -7.29 16.20
N PRO A 92 1.81 -8.54 16.69
CA PRO A 92 2.42 -9.62 15.96
C PRO A 92 1.82 -9.79 14.55
N GLN A 93 2.68 -10.00 13.57
CA GLN A 93 2.31 -10.24 12.17
C GLN A 93 1.32 -11.41 11.99
N HIS A 94 1.29 -12.37 12.92
CA HIS A 94 0.31 -13.47 12.86
C HIS A 94 -1.15 -13.03 13.09
N ARG A 95 -1.36 -11.81 13.62
CA ARG A 95 -2.68 -11.19 13.82
C ARG A 95 -3.18 -10.48 12.57
N ILE A 96 -2.33 -10.15 11.61
CA ILE A 96 -2.75 -9.62 10.31
C ILE A 96 -3.52 -10.70 9.55
N GLN A 97 -4.68 -10.31 9.02
CA GLN A 97 -5.63 -11.18 8.32
C GLN A 97 -5.65 -10.91 6.82
N GLN A 98 -5.56 -9.63 6.42
CA GLN A 98 -5.63 -9.23 5.02
C GLN A 98 -4.66 -8.09 4.74
N LEU A 99 -4.18 -8.04 3.50
CA LEU A 99 -3.48 -6.90 2.93
C LEU A 99 -4.30 -6.38 1.74
N ILE A 100 -4.47 -5.06 1.73
CA ILE A 100 -5.40 -4.34 0.87
C ILE A 100 -4.62 -3.23 0.17
N TYR A 101 -4.85 -3.12 -1.13
CA TYR A 101 -4.30 -2.06 -1.95
C TYR A 101 -5.37 -1.00 -2.22
N ARG A 102 -5.04 0.27 -1.95
CA ARG A 102 -5.92 1.46 -2.13
C ARG A 102 -7.31 1.30 -1.49
N ASP A 103 -7.36 0.68 -0.31
CA ASP A 103 -8.59 0.42 0.47
C ASP A 103 -9.71 -0.33 -0.25
N GLN A 104 -9.44 -0.87 -1.43
CA GLN A 104 -10.46 -1.46 -2.31
C GLN A 104 -10.13 -2.89 -2.67
N PHE A 105 -8.85 -3.21 -2.84
CA PHE A 105 -8.45 -4.47 -3.45
C PHE A 105 -7.66 -5.36 -2.50
N VAL A 106 -8.29 -6.44 -2.05
CA VAL A 106 -7.64 -7.47 -1.22
C VAL A 106 -6.75 -8.35 -2.10
N PHE A 107 -5.43 -8.22 -1.98
CA PHE A 107 -4.47 -9.00 -2.76
C PHE A 107 -3.81 -10.14 -1.97
N TRP A 108 -3.93 -10.12 -0.64
CA TRP A 108 -3.53 -11.22 0.24
C TRP A 108 -4.56 -11.40 1.36
N ASP A 109 -5.02 -12.63 1.56
CA ASP A 109 -6.01 -12.97 2.58
C ASP A 109 -5.68 -14.33 3.22
N LYS A 110 -5.48 -14.32 4.54
CA LYS A 110 -5.17 -15.50 5.34
C LYS A 110 -6.32 -16.51 5.40
N ARG A 111 -7.57 -16.05 5.54
CA ARG A 111 -8.77 -16.88 5.73
C ARG A 111 -9.21 -17.49 4.41
N ASN A 112 -9.27 -16.66 3.36
CA ASN A 112 -9.68 -17.07 2.02
C ASN A 112 -8.53 -17.67 1.19
N ARG A 113 -7.31 -17.68 1.74
CA ARG A 113 -6.09 -18.20 1.08
C ARG A 113 -5.84 -17.52 -0.27
N ILE A 114 -6.05 -16.21 -0.33
CA ILE A 114 -5.75 -15.38 -1.50
C ILE A 114 -4.28 -14.97 -1.40
N ASP A 115 -3.51 -15.22 -2.45
CA ASP A 115 -2.12 -14.80 -2.57
C ASP A 115 -1.85 -14.42 -4.02
N MET A 116 -1.83 -13.11 -4.28
CA MET A 116 -1.54 -12.56 -5.60
C MET A 116 -0.07 -12.18 -5.79
N LEU A 117 0.74 -12.31 -4.73
CA LEU A 117 2.18 -12.04 -4.76
C LEU A 117 2.92 -13.24 -5.35
N SER A 118 2.59 -14.45 -4.90
CA SER A 118 3.22 -15.70 -5.36
C SER A 118 2.99 -16.02 -6.83
N ASN A 119 1.89 -15.54 -7.40
CA ASN A 119 1.49 -15.84 -8.78
C ASN A 119 1.71 -14.66 -9.73
N GLY A 120 2.28 -13.55 -9.25
CA GLY A 120 2.57 -12.35 -10.06
C GLY A 120 1.36 -11.51 -10.46
N LYS A 121 0.13 -11.91 -10.08
CA LYS A 121 -1.10 -11.22 -10.50
C LYS A 121 -1.22 -9.81 -9.91
N LEU A 122 -0.64 -9.57 -8.73
CA LEU A 122 -0.68 -8.24 -8.12
C LEU A 122 0.04 -7.21 -8.99
N ARG A 123 1.21 -7.57 -9.53
CA ARG A 123 1.99 -6.70 -10.42
C ARG A 123 1.20 -6.32 -11.67
N GLU A 124 0.56 -7.30 -12.32
CA GLU A 124 -0.28 -7.07 -13.48
C GLU A 124 -1.46 -6.14 -13.15
N PHE A 125 -2.08 -6.34 -11.98
CA PHE A 125 -3.18 -5.51 -11.51
C PHE A 125 -2.77 -4.06 -11.27
N ILE A 126 -1.65 -3.82 -10.58
CA ILE A 126 -1.13 -2.48 -10.32
C ILE A 126 -0.83 -1.73 -11.63
N MET A 127 -0.16 -2.39 -12.58
CA MET A 127 0.12 -1.78 -13.88
C MET A 127 -1.16 -1.37 -14.62
N GLU A 128 -2.20 -2.19 -14.55
CA GLU A 128 -3.50 -1.86 -15.16
C GLU A 128 -4.19 -0.69 -14.44
N CYS A 129 -4.16 -0.64 -13.10
CA CYS A 129 -4.68 0.50 -12.34
C CYS A 129 -4.00 1.81 -12.73
N LEU A 130 -2.66 1.83 -12.75
CA LEU A 130 -1.89 3.02 -13.10
C LEU A 130 -2.15 3.46 -14.55
N ARG A 131 -2.31 2.51 -15.48
CA ARG A 131 -2.66 2.81 -16.87
C ARG A 131 -4.04 3.44 -16.99
N GLN A 132 -5.03 2.96 -16.23
CA GLN A 132 -6.38 3.52 -16.23
C GLN A 132 -6.38 4.95 -15.68
N GLU A 133 -5.60 5.23 -14.64
CA GLU A 133 -5.47 6.57 -14.08
C GLU A 133 -4.91 7.57 -15.09
N GLN A 134 -3.87 7.20 -15.84
CA GLN A 134 -3.31 8.06 -16.89
C GLN A 134 -4.35 8.41 -17.97
N VAL A 135 -5.16 7.44 -18.40
CA VAL A 135 -6.22 7.69 -19.40
C VAL A 135 -7.27 8.66 -18.86
N ILE A 136 -7.69 8.48 -17.60
CA ILE A 136 -8.66 9.36 -16.95
C ILE A 136 -8.12 10.79 -16.82
N GLU A 137 -6.85 10.93 -16.43
CA GLU A 137 -6.19 12.24 -16.33
C GLU A 137 -6.07 12.94 -17.69
N GLU A 138 -5.69 12.21 -18.75
CA GLU A 138 -5.62 12.75 -20.10
C GLU A 138 -6.98 13.21 -20.62
N GLU A 139 -8.04 12.42 -20.39
CA GLU A 139 -9.42 12.80 -20.74
C GLU A 139 -9.84 14.08 -20.00
N GLN A 140 -9.59 14.17 -18.69
CA GLN A 140 -9.90 15.36 -17.90
C GLN A 140 -9.10 16.60 -18.35
N ALA A 141 -7.83 16.43 -18.70
CA ALA A 141 -6.99 17.52 -19.20
C ALA A 141 -7.44 18.03 -20.58
N GLN A 142 -7.90 17.12 -21.46
CA GLN A 142 -8.47 17.45 -22.76
C GLN A 142 -9.83 18.16 -22.62
N GLU A 143 -10.68 17.71 -21.71
CA GLU A 143 -11.95 18.39 -21.39
C GLU A 143 -11.71 19.82 -20.89
N PHE A 144 -10.78 20.00 -19.95
CA PHE A 144 -10.42 21.32 -19.41
C PHE A 144 -9.88 22.26 -20.49
N THR A 145 -8.98 21.77 -21.35
CA THR A 145 -8.41 22.54 -22.46
C THR A 145 -9.48 22.95 -23.48
N THR A 146 -10.43 22.06 -23.79
CA THR A 146 -11.52 22.33 -24.75
C THR A 146 -12.45 23.43 -24.25
N ILE A 147 -12.68 23.52 -22.93
CA ILE A 147 -13.50 24.58 -22.33
C ILE A 147 -12.80 25.95 -22.41
N LEU A 148 -11.47 26.00 -22.27
CA LEU A 148 -10.67 27.24 -22.31
C LEU A 148 -10.43 27.78 -23.72
N GLN A 149 -10.47 26.93 -24.76
CA GLN A 149 -10.19 27.33 -26.15
C GLN A 149 -11.39 27.82 -26.96
N GLN A 150 -12.60 27.99 -26.39
CA GLN A 150 -13.69 28.65 -27.14
C GLN A 150 -13.36 30.15 -27.34
N PRO A 151 -13.07 30.63 -28.57
CA PRO A 151 -12.97 32.06 -28.81
C PRO A 151 -14.36 32.69 -28.72
N PRO A 152 -14.50 33.93 -28.21
CA PRO A 152 -15.71 34.71 -28.43
C PRO A 152 -15.77 35.14 -29.90
N SER A 153 -16.14 34.24 -30.81
CA SER A 153 -16.39 34.64 -32.20
C SER A 153 -17.74 35.35 -32.29
N SER A 154 -17.65 36.67 -32.35
CA SER A 154 -18.66 37.60 -32.82
C SER A 154 -19.36 37.11 -34.10
N SER A 155 -20.70 37.04 -34.06
CA SER A 155 -21.52 37.29 -35.24
C SER A 155 -22.59 38.31 -34.87
N ALA A 156 -22.36 39.56 -35.27
CA ALA A 156 -23.38 40.60 -35.29
C ALA A 156 -24.18 40.48 -36.60
N THR A 157 -25.48 40.20 -36.51
CA THR A 157 -26.54 41.04 -37.09
C THR A 157 -27.91 40.65 -36.51
N SER A 158 -28.47 41.59 -35.76
CA SER A 158 -29.90 41.95 -35.62
C SER A 158 -30.96 40.86 -35.38
N SER A 159 -31.44 40.73 -34.14
CA SER A 159 -32.75 41.31 -33.72
C SER A 159 -33.23 40.88 -32.31
N LYS A 160 -33.36 41.89 -31.43
CA LYS A 160 -34.18 42.00 -30.20
C LYS A 160 -34.02 40.98 -29.03
N PRO A 161 -34.32 41.43 -27.78
CA PRO A 161 -33.61 40.96 -26.59
C PRO A 161 -34.41 39.93 -25.79
N LYS A 162 -33.76 38.86 -25.32
CA LYS A 162 -34.27 38.08 -24.18
C LYS A 162 -33.21 37.89 -23.11
N LYS A 163 -33.55 38.44 -21.96
CA LYS A 163 -32.94 38.33 -20.64
C LYS A 163 -32.58 36.87 -20.33
N GLN A 164 -31.30 36.51 -20.33
CA GLN A 164 -30.85 35.31 -19.57
C GLN A 164 -29.35 35.30 -19.19
N ASN A 165 -28.56 36.31 -19.56
CA ASN A 165 -27.10 36.30 -19.36
C ASN A 165 -26.59 36.89 -18.04
N LYS A 166 -27.40 36.94 -16.98
CA LYS A 166 -26.95 37.40 -15.64
C LYS A 166 -26.60 36.28 -14.66
N LYS A 167 -27.04 35.04 -14.90
CA LYS A 167 -26.72 33.91 -14.01
C LYS A 167 -25.33 33.33 -14.27
N ASN A 168 -24.91 33.22 -15.53
CA ASN A 168 -23.64 32.59 -15.89
C ASN A 168 -22.41 33.42 -15.47
N LYS A 169 -22.49 34.75 -15.50
CA LYS A 169 -21.41 35.62 -15.01
C LYS A 169 -21.26 35.61 -13.48
N LYS A 170 -22.33 35.28 -12.76
CA LYS A 170 -22.30 35.17 -11.30
C LYS A 170 -21.63 33.86 -10.87
N ILE A 171 -21.94 32.76 -11.54
CA ILE A 171 -21.33 31.44 -11.30
C ILE A 171 -19.84 31.47 -11.59
N MET A 172 -19.40 32.05 -12.71
CA MET A 172 -17.97 32.13 -13.03
C MET A 172 -17.19 33.00 -12.04
N LYS A 173 -17.80 34.09 -11.55
CA LYS A 173 -17.18 34.96 -10.55
C LYS A 173 -17.16 34.33 -9.15
N GLU A 174 -18.09 33.41 -8.87
CA GLU A 174 -18.15 32.65 -7.62
C GLU A 174 -17.15 31.49 -7.62
N PHE A 175 -16.96 30.82 -8.77
CA PHE A 175 -15.97 29.75 -8.94
C PHE A 175 -14.53 30.26 -8.85
N VAL A 176 -14.22 31.39 -9.50
CA VAL A 176 -12.89 32.05 -9.39
C VAL A 176 -12.63 32.52 -7.95
N ARG A 177 -13.66 33.01 -7.25
CA ARG A 177 -13.53 33.44 -5.84
C ARG A 177 -13.36 32.25 -4.88
N ALA A 178 -13.92 31.09 -5.18
CA ALA A 178 -13.75 29.87 -4.40
C ALA A 178 -12.36 29.25 -4.57
N GLN A 179 -11.77 29.31 -5.77
CA GLN A 179 -10.37 28.91 -5.97
C GLN A 179 -9.38 29.86 -5.28
N ASP A 180 -9.57 31.18 -5.40
CA ASP A 180 -8.72 32.16 -4.68
C ASP A 180 -8.85 32.06 -3.14
N ALA A 181 -10.01 31.67 -2.62
CA ALA A 181 -10.23 31.48 -1.19
C ALA A 181 -9.64 30.14 -0.68
N ASN A 182 -9.63 29.10 -1.51
CA ASN A 182 -9.03 27.81 -1.18
C ASN A 182 -7.50 27.86 -1.25
N GLU A 183 -6.93 28.66 -2.16
CA GLU A 183 -5.48 28.83 -2.25
C GLU A 183 -4.91 29.80 -1.22
N LYS A 184 -5.70 30.77 -0.72
CA LYS A 184 -5.29 31.68 0.36
C LYS A 184 -5.60 31.19 1.78
N GLY A 185 -6.41 30.13 1.93
CA GLY A 185 -6.76 29.58 3.23
C GLY A 185 -5.75 28.56 3.77
N LEU A 186 -5.07 27.80 2.91
CA LEU A 186 -4.12 26.76 3.32
C LEU A 186 -2.64 27.15 3.19
N LYS A 187 -2.28 28.08 2.31
CA LYS A 187 -0.87 28.52 2.20
C LYS A 187 -0.45 29.49 3.32
N SER A 188 -1.40 30.22 3.91
CA SER A 188 -1.09 31.24 4.92
C SER A 188 -0.64 30.64 6.25
N GLU A 189 -1.25 29.53 6.70
CA GLU A 189 -0.91 28.94 8.01
C GLU A 189 0.42 28.18 7.98
N GLU A 190 0.75 27.50 6.88
CA GLU A 190 2.03 26.80 6.72
C GLU A 190 3.22 27.74 6.50
N GLU A 191 3.05 28.84 5.75
CA GLU A 191 4.11 29.86 5.60
C GLU A 191 4.38 30.58 6.93
N ASP A 192 3.34 30.91 7.71
CA ASP A 192 3.46 31.56 9.03
C ASP A 192 4.10 30.64 10.10
N GLU A 193 4.00 29.32 9.95
CA GLU A 193 4.66 28.35 10.82
C GLU A 193 6.13 28.13 10.43
N LEU A 194 6.42 28.05 9.13
CA LEU A 194 7.78 27.90 8.62
C LEU A 194 8.64 29.15 8.88
N GLU A 195 8.07 30.35 8.78
CA GLU A 195 8.77 31.61 9.08
C GLU A 195 9.12 31.71 10.57
N ARG A 196 8.22 31.27 11.45
CA ARG A 196 8.46 31.22 12.90
C ARG A 196 9.54 30.20 13.28
N TYR A 197 9.59 29.07 12.59
CA TYR A 197 10.64 28.06 12.77
C TYR A 197 12.03 28.58 12.33
N MET A 198 12.10 29.34 11.24
CA MET A 198 13.36 29.95 10.80
C MET A 198 13.85 31.04 11.76
N GLU A 199 12.95 31.88 12.32
CA GLU A 199 13.32 32.89 13.32
C GLU A 199 13.87 32.27 14.61
N GLU A 200 13.26 31.19 15.11
CA GLU A 200 13.74 30.48 16.31
C GLU A 200 15.14 29.88 16.07
N TYR A 201 15.38 29.34 14.87
CA TYR A 201 16.68 28.78 14.50
C TYR A 201 17.77 29.85 14.40
N ASP A 202 17.48 31.00 13.82
CA ASP A 202 18.42 32.13 13.71
C ASP A 202 18.77 32.75 15.08
N GLU A 203 17.80 32.81 16.00
CA GLU A 203 18.04 33.25 17.38
C GLU A 203 18.94 32.28 18.16
N GLU A 204 18.69 30.98 18.04
CA GLU A 204 19.49 29.95 18.70
C GLU A 204 20.93 29.93 18.15
N TYR A 205 21.08 30.05 16.83
CA TYR A 205 22.38 30.11 16.17
C TYR A 205 23.16 31.39 16.53
N SER A 206 22.45 32.53 16.64
CA SER A 206 23.05 33.79 17.08
C SER A 206 23.56 33.71 18.52
N ARG A 207 22.87 33.01 19.44
CA ARG A 207 23.39 32.80 20.80
C ARG A 207 24.66 31.97 20.82
N TYR A 208 24.79 31.01 19.90
CA TYR A 208 25.96 30.12 19.82
C TYR A 208 27.21 30.82 19.26
N LEU A 209 27.02 31.82 18.38
CA LEU A 209 28.12 32.57 17.76
C LEU A 209 28.69 33.71 18.63
N TYR A 210 27.94 34.17 19.63
CA TYR A 210 28.33 35.28 20.51
C TYR A 210 28.58 34.88 21.97
N GLN A 211 28.81 33.59 22.23
CA GLN A 211 29.36 33.07 23.48
C GLN A 211 30.86 32.83 23.36
#